data_AF-A0A4S8Q7U8-F1
#
_entry.id   AF-A0A4S8Q7U8-F1
#
_cell.length_a   1.000
_cell.length_b   1.000
_cell.length_c   1.000
_cell.angle_alpha   90.00
_cell.angle_beta   90.00
_cell.angle_gamma   90.00
#
_symmetry.space_group_name_H-M   'P 1'
#
loop_
_entity.id
_entity.type
_entity.pdbx_description
1 polymer ?
#
loop_
_entity_poly.entity_id
_entity_poly.type
_entity_poly.pdbx_seq_one_letter_code
_entity_poly.pdbx_strand_id
1 'polypeptide(L)'
;MNSTASTPPAARTFTTGTLRRAVIEYAIDLCAWQRTELSKRHRADENYVQRRPFAVHGSDDVSGLCARIGALTTGLLDDFPAAAREFVERMTTAIPTLRDHRADEAVLREQFGRLFAFQYPAAPPRSGGLTVEPAEGGIRVRTGGGDFLEAIARHLADAREHGHRPTADETLAVYLAYTLINDGDRLPIPAKPWGSPGFRDIQTYMSVTDPGEGHLLGTTRDATYLNGVIVHVEHLERGITQSREDVEPYRIPNPPRVISRVRLHTGTIAPVSSYVGRPMFEGSVRDSMLKTVHTTAAACSSLFGDGLTECKLAIERMTATEAVEFMSAIVGNVRRDRHRQVLSAAFNLNTPILDDRVETLRANGGRPQLAADRYSIGLLGIELAAAGGFDKVTWDGTADTYPSRCVIEQLAFEQAVALVHRAHEAGLLTYFSAGFRFVHPDRHQLELIAQLIDAGQMMPNVDRVFGFGEIAAAHRYGEQGHVRGKLLVDLTR
;
A
#
# COMPACT_ATOMS: atom_id res chain seq x y z
N MET A 1 51.16 19.06 6.42
CA MET A 1 50.64 17.68 6.50
C MET A 1 49.58 17.66 7.59
N ASN A 2 48.32 17.92 7.22
CA ASN A 2 47.20 17.81 8.14
C ASN A 2 46.69 16.38 8.08
N SER A 3 46.88 15.66 9.19
CA SER A 3 46.30 14.35 9.44
C SER A 3 44.77 14.49 9.39
N THR A 4 44.17 13.86 8.38
CA THR A 4 42.75 13.59 8.30
C THR A 4 42.37 12.68 9.47
N ALA A 5 41.63 13.22 10.44
CA ALA A 5 40.93 12.39 11.41
C ALA A 5 39.91 11.54 10.64
N SER A 6 40.25 10.27 10.39
CA SER A 6 39.31 9.30 9.84
C SER A 6 38.24 9.05 10.90
N THR A 7 37.03 9.55 10.67
CA THR A 7 35.85 9.08 11.39
C THR A 7 35.84 7.55 11.28
N PRO A 8 35.79 6.78 12.39
CA PRO A 8 35.80 5.32 12.30
C PRO A 8 34.61 4.87 11.46
N PRO A 9 34.73 3.77 10.66
CA PRO A 9 33.60 3.27 9.89
C PRO A 9 32.50 2.89 10.86
N ALA A 10 31.32 3.52 10.75
CA ALA A 10 30.20 3.17 11.60
C ALA A 10 29.86 1.70 11.40
N ALA A 11 29.75 0.97 12.50
CA ALA A 11 29.44 -0.44 12.53
C ALA A 11 28.51 -0.73 13.70
N ARG A 12 27.54 -1.63 13.49
CA ARG A 12 26.62 -2.07 14.55
C ARG A 12 26.81 -3.56 14.78
N THR A 13 26.94 -3.96 16.04
CA THR A 13 27.04 -5.36 16.45
C THR A 13 25.65 -5.87 16.83
N PHE A 14 25.35 -7.10 16.46
CA PHE A 14 24.11 -7.79 16.76
C PHE A 14 24.42 -9.14 17.39
N THR A 15 23.59 -9.57 18.34
CA THR A 15 23.73 -10.86 19.00
C THR A 15 23.37 -12.00 18.05
N THR A 16 23.84 -13.22 18.34
CA THR A 16 23.39 -14.45 17.66
C THR A 16 21.87 -14.64 17.76
N GLY A 17 21.25 -14.17 18.86
CA GLY A 17 19.78 -14.15 19.03
C GLY A 17 19.08 -13.28 17.99
N THR A 18 19.56 -12.05 17.80
CA THR A 18 19.05 -11.12 16.79
C THR A 18 19.26 -11.66 15.37
N LEU A 19 20.46 -12.18 15.09
CA LEU A 19 20.76 -12.83 13.80
C LEU A 19 19.75 -13.95 13.51
N ARG A 20 19.53 -14.86 14.47
CA ARG A 20 18.56 -15.95 14.32
C ARG A 20 17.16 -15.43 13.97
N ARG A 21 16.67 -14.40 14.69
CA ARG A 21 15.37 -13.78 14.40
C ARG A 21 15.32 -13.20 12.98
N ALA A 22 16.37 -12.50 12.55
CA ALA A 22 16.47 -11.95 11.20
C ALA A 22 16.42 -13.05 10.11
N VAL A 23 17.11 -14.18 10.32
CA VAL A 23 17.08 -15.31 9.37
C VAL A 23 15.69 -15.98 9.32
N ILE A 24 15.02 -16.11 10.46
CA ILE A 24 13.66 -16.67 10.54
C ILE A 24 12.65 -15.75 9.86
N GLU A 25 12.74 -14.43 10.07
CA GLU A 25 11.87 -13.45 9.39
C GLU A 25 12.11 -13.45 7.88
N TYR A 26 13.36 -13.58 7.42
CA TYR A 26 13.67 -13.76 6.00
C TYR A 26 13.03 -15.03 5.43
N ALA A 27 13.09 -16.14 6.17
CA ALA A 27 12.45 -17.39 5.79
C ALA A 27 10.92 -17.24 5.65
N ILE A 28 10.27 -16.49 6.56
CA ILE A 28 8.83 -16.18 6.48
C ILE A 28 8.49 -15.38 5.21
N ASP A 29 9.22 -14.30 4.96
CA ASP A 29 9.00 -13.45 3.77
C ASP A 29 9.31 -14.19 2.47
N LEU A 30 10.27 -15.12 2.50
CA LEU A 30 10.57 -15.98 1.36
C LEU A 30 9.40 -16.92 1.03
N CYS A 31 8.66 -17.42 2.03
CA CYS A 31 7.41 -18.16 1.79
C CYS A 31 6.35 -17.29 1.13
N ALA A 32 6.20 -16.03 1.56
CA ALA A 32 5.27 -15.09 0.94
C ALA A 32 5.65 -14.80 -0.51
N TRP A 33 6.93 -14.54 -0.78
CA TRP A 33 7.47 -14.37 -2.14
C TRP A 33 7.21 -15.58 -3.03
N GLN A 34 7.51 -16.80 -2.56
CA GLN A 34 7.30 -18.02 -3.33
C GLN A 34 5.82 -18.21 -3.68
N ARG A 35 4.91 -17.89 -2.76
CA ARG A 35 3.47 -17.93 -2.99
C ARG A 35 3.08 -16.97 -4.12
N THR A 36 3.55 -15.72 -4.07
CA THR A 36 3.29 -14.73 -5.13
C THR A 36 3.78 -15.25 -6.49
N GLU A 37 4.99 -15.80 -6.55
CA GLU A 37 5.55 -16.32 -7.80
C GLU A 37 4.77 -17.52 -8.36
N LEU A 38 4.37 -18.46 -7.49
CA LEU A 38 3.55 -19.59 -7.91
C LEU A 38 2.15 -19.15 -8.35
N SER A 39 1.53 -18.21 -7.63
CA SER A 39 0.24 -17.63 -8.05
C SER A 39 0.35 -16.98 -9.43
N LYS A 40 1.36 -16.15 -9.68
CA LYS A 40 1.57 -15.54 -11.02
C LYS A 40 1.70 -16.57 -12.14
N ARG A 41 2.40 -17.68 -11.89
CA ARG A 41 2.67 -18.72 -12.91
C ARG A 41 1.49 -19.66 -13.15
N HIS A 42 0.70 -19.95 -12.10
CA HIS A 42 -0.30 -21.02 -12.12
C HIS A 42 -1.74 -20.53 -11.95
N ARG A 43 -1.94 -19.26 -11.59
CA ARG A 43 -3.25 -18.63 -11.36
C ARG A 43 -3.29 -17.33 -12.19
N ALA A 44 -3.31 -17.48 -13.52
CA ALA A 44 -3.45 -16.37 -14.47
C ALA A 44 -4.91 -15.95 -14.73
N ASP A 45 -5.84 -16.55 -13.99
CA ASP A 45 -7.28 -16.27 -14.04
C ASP A 45 -7.61 -14.93 -13.35
N GLU A 46 -8.32 -14.03 -14.05
CA GLU A 46 -8.79 -12.74 -13.53
C GLU A 46 -9.71 -12.86 -12.28
N ASN A 47 -10.20 -14.05 -11.98
CA ASN A 47 -11.00 -14.37 -10.79
C ASN A 47 -10.15 -14.81 -9.59
N TYR A 48 -8.83 -14.91 -9.71
CA TYR A 48 -7.98 -15.22 -8.56
C TYR A 48 -8.03 -14.07 -7.53
N VAL A 49 -8.67 -14.34 -6.40
CA VAL A 49 -8.64 -13.45 -5.23
C VAL A 49 -7.90 -14.18 -4.12
N GLN A 50 -6.75 -13.65 -3.71
CA GLN A 50 -6.05 -14.17 -2.53
C GLN A 50 -6.82 -13.78 -1.27
N ARG A 51 -7.76 -14.64 -0.85
CA ARG A 51 -8.54 -14.47 0.37
C ARG A 51 -7.97 -15.34 1.48
N ARG A 52 -7.09 -14.79 2.29
CA ARG A 52 -6.85 -15.31 3.64
C ARG A 52 -7.01 -14.13 4.61
N PRO A 53 -7.84 -14.26 5.67
CA PRO A 53 -7.89 -13.26 6.73
C PRO A 53 -6.48 -12.94 7.21
N PHE A 54 -6.21 -11.68 7.56
CA PHE A 54 -4.91 -11.34 8.09
C PHE A 54 -4.81 -11.97 9.47
N ALA A 55 -3.86 -12.89 9.64
CA ALA A 55 -3.65 -13.52 10.93
C ALA A 55 -3.16 -12.44 11.91
N VAL A 56 -3.86 -12.28 13.03
CA VAL A 56 -3.32 -11.56 14.18
C VAL A 56 -2.00 -12.25 14.55
N HIS A 57 -0.91 -11.48 14.60
CA HIS A 57 0.39 -12.04 14.94
C HIS A 57 0.35 -12.66 16.35
N GLY A 58 0.79 -13.92 16.42
CA GLY A 58 0.93 -14.66 17.67
C GLY A 58 2.26 -14.36 18.38
N SER A 59 2.81 -15.33 19.10
CA SER A 59 4.10 -15.17 19.78
C SER A 59 5.23 -14.87 18.80
N ASP A 60 6.03 -13.85 19.12
CA ASP A 60 7.23 -13.43 18.40
C ASP A 60 8.51 -14.17 18.86
N ASP A 61 8.37 -15.21 19.68
CA ASP A 61 9.49 -16.06 20.05
C ASP A 61 9.94 -16.99 18.89
N VAL A 62 11.15 -17.53 19.00
CA VAL A 62 11.76 -18.41 17.98
C VAL A 62 10.87 -19.61 17.64
N SER A 63 10.20 -20.21 18.62
CA SER A 63 9.32 -21.37 18.36
C SER A 63 8.05 -20.95 17.63
N GLY A 64 7.44 -19.83 18.00
CA GLY A 64 6.27 -19.26 17.34
C GLY A 64 6.56 -18.89 15.88
N LEU A 65 7.69 -18.23 15.62
CA LEU A 65 8.10 -17.85 14.27
C LEU A 65 8.44 -19.07 13.40
N CYS A 66 9.13 -20.08 13.94
CA CYS A 66 9.38 -21.34 13.21
C CYS A 66 8.09 -22.12 12.93
N ALA A 67 7.12 -22.12 13.86
CA ALA A 67 5.81 -22.72 13.63
C ALA A 67 5.05 -22.00 12.50
N ARG A 68 5.19 -20.67 12.40
CA ARG A 68 4.63 -19.89 11.29
C ARG A 68 5.23 -20.28 9.95
N ILE A 69 6.55 -20.51 9.86
CA ILE A 69 7.17 -21.06 8.63
C ILE A 69 6.49 -22.38 8.24
N GLY A 70 6.35 -23.30 9.21
CA GLY A 70 5.67 -24.58 8.98
C GLY A 70 4.25 -24.41 8.41
N ALA A 71 3.45 -23.54 9.03
CA ALA A 71 2.08 -23.26 8.57
C ALA A 71 2.04 -22.65 7.15
N LEU A 72 2.96 -21.73 6.83
CA LEU A 72 3.06 -21.14 5.50
C LEU A 72 3.48 -22.17 4.44
N THR A 73 4.42 -23.06 4.77
CA THR A 73 4.85 -24.14 3.86
C THR A 73 3.77 -25.17 3.62
N THR A 74 3.00 -25.56 4.65
CA THR A 74 1.83 -26.44 4.49
C THR A 74 0.81 -25.79 3.56
N GLY A 75 0.46 -24.52 3.81
CA GLY A 75 -0.50 -23.83 2.96
C GLY A 75 -0.02 -23.65 1.51
N LEU A 76 1.29 -23.51 1.28
CA LEU A 76 1.88 -23.50 -0.07
C LEU A 76 1.74 -24.85 -0.78
N LEU A 77 1.97 -25.94 -0.05
CA LEU A 77 1.82 -27.29 -0.58
C LEU A 77 0.35 -27.61 -0.88
N ASP A 78 -0.59 -27.16 -0.04
CA ASP A 78 -2.02 -27.33 -0.28
C ASP A 78 -2.46 -26.59 -1.56
N ASP A 79 -1.99 -25.36 -1.76
CA ASP A 79 -2.37 -24.55 -2.92
C ASP A 79 -1.65 -24.97 -4.21
N PHE A 80 -0.43 -25.51 -4.10
CA PHE A 80 0.46 -25.86 -5.22
C PHE A 80 1.24 -27.19 -4.99
N PRO A 81 0.57 -28.37 -4.94
CA PRO A 81 1.16 -29.62 -4.44
C PRO A 81 2.43 -30.11 -5.17
N ALA A 82 2.50 -29.89 -6.47
CA ALA A 82 3.67 -30.25 -7.27
C ALA A 82 4.70 -29.12 -7.33
N ALA A 83 4.26 -27.88 -7.58
CA ALA A 83 5.15 -26.75 -7.84
C ALA A 83 5.83 -26.18 -6.59
N ALA A 84 5.28 -26.41 -5.39
CA ALA A 84 5.88 -25.95 -4.13
C ALA A 84 6.81 -26.98 -3.45
N ARG A 85 6.86 -28.24 -3.92
CA ARG A 85 7.50 -29.35 -3.19
C ARG A 85 8.97 -29.08 -2.83
N GLU A 86 9.79 -28.73 -3.82
CA GLU A 86 11.22 -28.48 -3.60
C GLU A 86 11.44 -27.35 -2.57
N PHE A 87 10.66 -26.28 -2.68
CA PHE A 87 10.74 -25.16 -1.75
C PHE A 87 10.37 -25.61 -0.32
N VAL A 88 9.27 -26.34 -0.18
CA VAL A 88 8.79 -26.83 1.13
C VAL A 88 9.80 -27.77 1.78
N GLU A 89 10.46 -28.65 1.02
CA GLU A 89 11.51 -29.53 1.54
C GLU A 89 12.72 -28.73 2.07
N ARG A 90 13.16 -27.71 1.32
CA ARG A 90 14.25 -26.80 1.75
C ARG A 90 13.89 -26.03 3.02
N MET A 91 12.66 -25.55 3.14
CA MET A 91 12.20 -24.85 4.33
C MET A 91 12.08 -25.78 5.54
N THR A 92 11.54 -26.98 5.34
CA THR A 92 11.40 -28.00 6.39
C THR A 92 12.75 -28.42 6.96
N THR A 93 13.77 -28.53 6.10
CA THR A 93 15.14 -28.85 6.54
C THR A 93 15.84 -27.69 7.25
N ALA A 94 15.43 -26.44 6.98
CA ALA A 94 15.98 -25.26 7.66
C ALA A 94 15.45 -25.11 9.11
N ILE A 95 14.19 -25.46 9.37
CA ILE A 95 13.52 -25.21 10.66
C ILE A 95 14.29 -25.76 11.88
N PRO A 96 14.80 -27.00 11.89
CA PRO A 96 15.55 -27.53 13.03
C PRO A 96 16.78 -26.68 13.39
N THR A 97 17.55 -26.26 12.38
CA THR A 97 18.73 -25.39 12.54
C THR A 97 18.34 -24.03 13.09
N LEU A 98 17.26 -23.43 12.58
CA LEU A 98 16.78 -22.12 13.03
C LEU A 98 16.25 -22.16 14.47
N ARG A 99 15.68 -23.29 14.88
CA ARG A 99 15.15 -23.49 16.23
C ARG A 99 16.24 -23.79 17.26
N ASP A 100 17.40 -24.29 16.84
CA ASP A 100 18.47 -24.64 17.76
C ASP A 100 19.12 -23.39 18.38
N HIS A 101 18.96 -23.25 19.69
CA HIS A 101 19.59 -22.18 20.46
C HIS A 101 21.12 -22.31 20.54
N ARG A 102 21.67 -23.49 20.25
CA ARG A 102 23.11 -23.75 20.22
C ARG A 102 23.76 -23.41 18.87
N ALA A 103 22.97 -23.21 17.82
CA ALA A 103 23.50 -22.77 16.53
C ALA A 103 24.21 -21.41 16.69
N ASP A 104 25.48 -21.37 16.28
CA ASP A 104 26.31 -20.17 16.30
C ASP A 104 26.05 -19.27 15.07
N GLU A 105 26.76 -18.15 15.01
CA GLU A 105 26.63 -17.20 13.90
C GLU A 105 27.03 -17.79 12.54
N ALA A 106 27.99 -18.71 12.48
CA ALA A 106 28.47 -19.29 11.23
C ALA A 106 27.40 -20.20 10.63
N VAL A 107 26.80 -21.07 11.46
CA VAL A 107 25.70 -21.95 11.06
C VAL A 107 24.49 -21.14 10.58
N LEU A 108 24.13 -20.08 11.30
CA LEU A 108 22.99 -19.23 10.92
C LEU A 108 23.23 -18.47 9.61
N ARG A 109 24.45 -17.95 9.39
CA ARG A 109 24.82 -17.27 8.14
C ARG A 109 24.86 -18.24 6.95
N GLU A 110 25.36 -19.45 7.16
CA GLU A 110 25.32 -20.49 6.12
C GLU A 110 23.87 -20.83 5.74
N GLN A 111 23.00 -21.04 6.74
CA GLN A 111 21.59 -21.30 6.52
C GLN A 111 20.90 -20.14 5.79
N PHE A 112 21.21 -18.90 6.17
CA PHE A 112 20.73 -17.71 5.46
C PHE A 112 21.18 -17.72 3.99
N GLY A 113 22.46 -17.96 3.72
CA GLY A 113 23.02 -18.03 2.36
C GLY A 113 22.32 -19.08 1.49
N ARG A 114 22.00 -20.24 2.05
CA ARG A 114 21.23 -21.30 1.35
C ARG A 114 19.81 -20.85 0.99
N LEU A 115 19.12 -20.16 1.90
CA LEU A 115 17.78 -19.61 1.64
C LEU A 115 17.84 -18.45 0.64
N PHE A 116 18.87 -17.60 0.74
CA PHE A 116 19.11 -16.50 -0.18
C PHE A 116 19.33 -16.97 -1.62
N ALA A 117 20.15 -18.00 -1.80
CA ALA A 117 20.42 -18.58 -3.12
C ALA A 117 19.17 -19.18 -3.80
N PHE A 118 18.11 -19.49 -3.03
CA PHE A 118 16.83 -19.91 -3.62
C PHE A 118 16.10 -18.74 -4.32
N GLN A 119 16.06 -17.58 -3.68
CA GLN A 119 15.46 -16.37 -4.27
C GLN A 119 16.34 -15.80 -5.40
N TYR A 120 17.66 -15.88 -5.24
CA TYR A 120 18.66 -15.32 -6.15
C TYR A 120 19.68 -16.39 -6.57
N PRO A 121 19.32 -17.28 -7.53
CA PRO A 121 20.16 -18.41 -7.93
C PRO A 121 21.44 -18.02 -8.69
N ALA A 122 21.48 -16.82 -9.28
CA ALA A 122 22.69 -16.25 -9.85
C ALA A 122 23.22 -15.16 -8.91
N ALA A 123 24.48 -15.29 -8.49
CA ALA A 123 25.13 -14.29 -7.65
C ALA A 123 25.08 -12.92 -8.36
N PRO A 124 24.47 -11.90 -7.74
CA PRO A 124 24.48 -10.58 -8.35
C PRO A 124 25.92 -10.06 -8.41
N PRO A 125 26.26 -9.20 -9.39
CA PRO A 125 27.52 -8.47 -9.33
C PRO A 125 27.60 -7.75 -7.98
N ARG A 126 28.78 -7.76 -7.34
CA ARG A 126 28.98 -7.04 -6.08
C ARG A 126 28.55 -5.59 -6.26
N SER A 127 27.45 -5.21 -5.64
CA SER A 127 27.08 -3.83 -5.38
C SER A 127 27.12 -3.61 -3.87
N GLY A 128 27.61 -2.46 -3.44
CA GLY A 128 27.26 -1.90 -2.14
C GLY A 128 28.23 -2.16 -0.98
N GLY A 129 28.35 -1.14 -0.14
CA GLY A 129 29.32 -1.01 0.95
C GLY A 129 28.90 -1.62 2.30
N LEU A 130 27.86 -2.46 2.34
CA LEU A 130 27.48 -3.19 3.54
C LEU A 130 28.20 -4.54 3.60
N THR A 131 28.91 -4.80 4.70
CA THR A 131 29.54 -6.10 4.94
C THR A 131 29.13 -6.65 6.30
N VAL A 132 28.84 -7.96 6.35
CA VAL A 132 28.52 -8.67 7.59
C VAL A 132 29.70 -9.56 7.96
N GLU A 133 30.29 -9.28 9.12
CA GLU A 133 31.47 -9.96 9.63
C GLU A 133 31.16 -10.67 10.96
N PRO A 134 31.84 -11.79 11.28
CA PRO A 134 31.79 -12.37 12.61
C PRO A 134 32.22 -11.36 13.69
N ALA A 135 31.59 -11.45 14.87
CA ALA A 135 31.96 -10.66 16.04
C ALA A 135 31.75 -11.50 17.30
N GLU A 136 32.41 -11.15 18.39
CA GLU A 136 32.23 -11.86 19.67
C GLU A 136 30.74 -11.88 20.08
N GLY A 137 30.15 -13.09 20.13
CA GLY A 137 28.75 -13.29 20.50
C GLY A 137 27.72 -12.95 19.39
N GLY A 138 28.14 -12.85 18.13
CA GLY A 138 27.25 -12.66 16.99
C GLY A 138 27.92 -12.09 15.74
N ILE A 139 27.41 -10.98 15.23
CA ILE A 139 27.88 -10.40 13.97
C ILE A 139 28.02 -8.89 14.06
N ARG A 140 28.87 -8.33 13.21
CA ARG A 140 29.05 -6.89 13.03
C ARG A 140 28.73 -6.51 11.60
N VAL A 141 27.87 -5.52 11.42
CA VAL A 141 27.56 -4.95 10.11
C VAL A 141 28.28 -3.61 9.98
N ARG A 142 29.10 -3.46 8.95
CA ARG A 142 29.74 -2.18 8.61
C ARG A 142 28.84 -1.42 7.64
N THR A 143 28.52 -0.17 7.96
CA THR A 143 27.59 0.66 7.18
C THR A 143 28.26 1.81 6.42
N GLY A 144 29.57 1.96 6.55
CA GLY A 144 30.32 3.06 5.95
C GLY A 144 30.11 4.43 6.61
N GLY A 145 29.28 4.54 7.67
CA GLY A 145 29.08 5.78 8.42
C GLY A 145 27.62 6.05 8.82
N GLY A 146 27.41 6.77 9.93
CA GLY A 146 26.10 7.25 10.38
C GLY A 146 25.27 6.24 11.19
N ASP A 147 24.00 6.59 11.45
CA ASP A 147 23.04 5.69 12.09
C ASP A 147 22.77 4.45 11.24
N PHE A 148 22.55 3.30 11.88
CA PHE A 148 22.36 2.04 11.17
C PHE A 148 21.10 2.04 10.29
N LEU A 149 19.95 2.48 10.80
CA LEU A 149 18.69 2.48 10.03
C LEU A 149 18.75 3.50 8.89
N GLU A 150 19.36 4.67 9.13
CA GLU A 150 19.61 5.66 8.07
C GLU A 150 20.49 5.07 6.96
N ALA A 151 21.58 4.38 7.33
CA ALA A 151 22.47 3.78 6.35
C ALA A 151 21.77 2.69 5.52
N ILE A 152 20.96 1.82 6.14
CA ILE A 152 20.17 0.82 5.42
C ILE A 152 19.19 1.49 4.45
N ALA A 153 18.49 2.56 4.88
CA ALA A 153 17.58 3.31 4.00
C ALA A 153 18.31 3.90 2.78
N ARG A 154 19.51 4.46 2.97
CA ARG A 154 20.34 5.00 1.87
C ARG A 154 20.79 3.89 0.91
N HIS A 155 21.21 2.74 1.41
CA HIS A 155 21.59 1.61 0.57
C HIS A 155 20.41 1.07 -0.25
N LEU A 156 19.22 0.98 0.34
CA LEU A 156 18.01 0.59 -0.39
C LEU A 156 17.64 1.60 -1.48
N ALA A 157 17.80 2.90 -1.23
CA ALA A 157 17.59 3.93 -2.23
C ALA A 157 18.59 3.82 -3.40
N ASP A 158 19.89 3.69 -3.10
CA ASP A 158 20.94 3.52 -4.10
C ASP A 158 20.73 2.27 -4.95
N ALA A 159 20.41 1.14 -4.31
CA ALA A 159 20.17 -0.11 -5.01
C ALA A 159 18.97 -0.01 -5.96
N ARG A 160 17.90 0.67 -5.51
CA ARG A 160 16.72 0.93 -6.32
C ARG A 160 17.00 1.86 -7.50
N GLU A 161 17.76 2.92 -7.30
CA GLU A 161 18.06 3.92 -8.35
C GLU A 161 18.94 3.35 -9.47
N HIS A 162 19.86 2.43 -9.13
CA HIS A 162 20.78 1.83 -10.08
C HIS A 162 20.37 0.42 -10.54
N GLY A 163 19.19 -0.06 -10.12
CA GLY A 163 18.72 -1.40 -10.47
C GLY A 163 19.62 -2.54 -9.95
N HIS A 164 20.34 -2.29 -8.85
CA HIS A 164 21.23 -3.26 -8.25
C HIS A 164 20.43 -4.38 -7.58
N ARG A 165 20.88 -5.61 -7.78
CA ARG A 165 20.36 -6.76 -7.04
C ARG A 165 21.08 -6.85 -5.70
N PRO A 166 20.37 -6.92 -4.57
CA PRO A 166 21.01 -6.94 -3.26
C PRO A 166 21.83 -8.22 -3.09
N THR A 167 22.96 -8.11 -2.41
CA THR A 167 23.78 -9.24 -1.96
C THR A 167 23.17 -9.93 -0.73
N ALA A 168 23.72 -11.09 -0.36
CA ALA A 168 23.29 -11.79 0.85
C ALA A 168 23.53 -10.94 2.11
N ASP A 169 24.70 -10.29 2.21
CA ASP A 169 25.05 -9.44 3.35
C ASP A 169 24.14 -8.21 3.46
N GLU A 170 23.85 -7.53 2.35
CA GLU A 170 22.90 -6.40 2.32
C GLU A 170 21.48 -6.85 2.71
N THR A 171 21.02 -7.97 2.16
CA THR A 171 19.71 -8.52 2.51
C THR A 171 19.65 -8.84 4.00
N LEU A 172 20.67 -9.51 4.55
CA LEU A 172 20.73 -9.81 5.98
C LEU A 172 20.72 -8.53 6.83
N ALA A 173 21.44 -7.49 6.41
CA ALA A 173 21.47 -6.19 7.08
C ALA A 173 20.07 -5.52 7.11
N VAL A 174 19.28 -5.64 6.05
CA VAL A 174 17.88 -5.18 6.02
C VAL A 174 17.01 -5.93 7.04
N TYR A 175 17.16 -7.25 7.17
CA TYR A 175 16.41 -8.02 8.17
C TYR A 175 16.85 -7.76 9.61
N LEU A 176 18.12 -7.38 9.82
CA LEU A 176 18.57 -6.86 11.12
C LEU A 176 17.94 -5.50 11.43
N ALA A 177 17.80 -4.62 10.43
CA ALA A 177 17.07 -3.35 10.58
C ALA A 177 15.60 -3.59 10.94
N TYR A 178 14.94 -4.57 10.31
CA TYR A 178 13.57 -4.96 10.69
C TYR A 178 13.46 -5.41 12.14
N THR A 179 14.49 -6.08 12.68
CA THR A 179 14.49 -6.50 14.08
C THR A 179 14.55 -5.30 15.01
N LEU A 180 15.40 -4.31 14.71
CA LEU A 180 15.48 -3.07 15.48
C LEU A 180 14.15 -2.30 15.48
N ILE A 181 13.53 -2.18 14.30
CA ILE A 181 12.22 -1.54 14.14
C ILE A 181 11.16 -2.27 14.97
N ASN A 182 11.15 -3.61 14.92
CA ASN A 182 10.22 -4.42 15.70
C ASN A 182 10.44 -4.28 17.22
N ASP A 183 11.66 -3.98 17.65
CA ASP A 183 12.02 -3.77 19.06
C ASP A 183 11.79 -2.31 19.50
N GLY A 184 11.28 -1.45 18.61
CA GLY A 184 10.82 -0.10 18.91
C GLY A 184 11.72 1.04 18.39
N ASP A 185 12.83 0.74 17.71
CA ASP A 185 13.66 1.76 17.10
C ASP A 185 12.87 2.46 15.98
N ARG A 186 12.81 3.80 16.03
CA ARG A 186 12.15 4.59 14.99
C ARG A 186 13.12 4.93 13.88
N LEU A 187 12.59 5.04 12.66
CA LEU A 187 13.34 5.46 11.50
C LEU A 187 13.76 6.93 11.59
N PRO A 188 15.06 7.25 11.53
CA PRO A 188 15.56 8.63 11.57
C PRO A 188 15.55 9.28 10.17
N ILE A 189 14.66 8.87 9.27
CA ILE A 189 14.58 9.39 7.90
C ILE A 189 13.34 10.27 7.70
N PRO A 190 13.45 11.40 6.99
CA PRO A 190 12.30 12.25 6.74
C PRO A 190 11.28 11.56 5.83
N ALA A 191 10.00 11.87 6.03
CA ALA A 191 8.94 11.41 5.15
C ALA A 191 8.71 12.39 4.00
N LYS A 192 8.43 11.87 2.79
CA LYS A 192 8.06 12.68 1.63
C LYS A 192 6.64 13.22 1.84
N PRO A 193 6.45 14.54 2.03
CA PRO A 193 5.11 15.07 2.19
C PRO A 193 4.35 15.00 0.87
N TRP A 194 3.03 15.12 0.94
CA TRP A 194 2.14 15.13 -0.23
C TRP A 194 2.41 16.32 -1.16
N GLY A 195 2.92 17.44 -0.64
CA GLY A 195 3.06 18.70 -1.35
C GLY A 195 1.70 19.35 -1.66
N SER A 196 1.71 20.57 -2.18
CA SER A 196 0.48 21.32 -2.52
C SER A 196 0.18 21.21 -4.02
N PRO A 197 -1.07 20.91 -4.44
CA PRO A 197 -1.48 21.00 -5.85
C PRO A 197 -1.05 22.33 -6.46
N GLY A 198 -0.57 22.30 -7.71
CA GLY A 198 0.04 23.44 -8.41
C GLY A 198 1.55 23.58 -8.22
N PHE A 199 2.13 23.00 -7.16
CA PHE A 199 3.56 23.11 -6.83
C PHE A 199 4.33 21.78 -6.84
N ARG A 200 3.64 20.68 -7.14
CA ARG A 200 4.25 19.34 -7.26
C ARG A 200 4.81 19.13 -8.66
N ASP A 201 5.85 18.32 -8.76
CA ASP A 201 6.36 17.85 -10.07
C ASP A 201 5.31 17.02 -10.82
N ILE A 202 4.47 16.30 -10.05
CA ILE A 202 3.36 15.49 -10.54
C ILE A 202 2.09 15.94 -9.83
N GLN A 203 1.10 16.39 -10.62
CA GLN A 203 -0.14 16.95 -10.08
C GLN A 203 -1.12 15.86 -9.62
N THR A 204 -1.14 14.74 -10.33
CA THR A 204 -2.00 13.60 -10.05
C THR A 204 -1.16 12.40 -9.71
N TYR A 205 -1.24 11.95 -8.45
CA TYR A 205 -0.58 10.74 -8.00
C TYR A 205 -1.46 9.51 -8.22
N MET A 206 -0.84 8.40 -8.57
CA MET A 206 -1.48 7.09 -8.53
C MET A 206 -1.23 6.44 -7.17
N SER A 207 -2.30 6.01 -6.50
CA SER A 207 -2.18 5.26 -5.25
C SER A 207 -2.01 3.79 -5.55
N VAL A 208 -0.83 3.24 -5.29
CA VAL A 208 -0.58 1.81 -5.42
C VAL A 208 -0.87 1.19 -4.06
N THR A 209 -1.79 0.24 -4.04
CA THR A 209 -2.35 -0.30 -2.80
C THR A 209 -1.89 -1.74 -2.55
N ASP A 210 -1.39 -2.01 -1.35
CA ASP A 210 -1.02 -3.36 -0.90
C ASP A 210 -1.05 -3.41 0.65
N PRO A 211 -1.26 -4.57 1.30
CA PRO A 211 -1.14 -4.70 2.75
C PRO A 211 0.26 -4.41 3.30
N GLY A 212 1.29 -4.37 2.46
CA GLY A 212 2.64 -3.91 2.79
C GLY A 212 3.72 -4.84 2.26
N GLU A 213 3.58 -6.15 2.42
CA GLU A 213 4.57 -7.14 1.96
C GLU A 213 4.77 -7.06 0.43
N GLY A 214 3.70 -6.87 -0.35
CA GLY A 214 3.80 -6.66 -1.79
C GLY A 214 4.47 -5.34 -2.18
N HIS A 215 4.41 -4.30 -1.33
CA HIS A 215 5.23 -3.11 -1.52
C HIS A 215 6.73 -3.41 -1.36
N LEU A 216 7.11 -4.20 -0.36
CA LEU A 216 8.51 -4.61 -0.13
C LEU A 216 9.02 -5.51 -1.28
N LEU A 217 8.17 -6.42 -1.76
CA LEU A 217 8.52 -7.40 -2.79
C LEU A 217 8.33 -6.90 -4.22
N GLY A 218 7.69 -5.75 -4.43
CA GLY A 218 7.32 -5.22 -5.74
C GLY A 218 7.51 -3.71 -5.85
N THR A 219 6.57 -2.93 -5.28
CA THR A 219 6.46 -1.47 -5.51
C THR A 219 7.76 -0.71 -5.23
N THR A 220 8.51 -1.09 -4.20
CA THR A 220 9.70 -0.36 -3.73
C THR A 220 11.01 -0.82 -4.37
N ARG A 221 10.97 -1.71 -5.37
CA ARG A 221 12.17 -2.30 -5.97
C ARG A 221 12.80 -1.46 -7.07
N ASP A 222 12.04 -0.57 -7.68
CA ASP A 222 12.49 0.26 -8.81
C ASP A 222 12.07 1.72 -8.58
N ALA A 223 12.97 2.67 -8.82
CA ALA A 223 12.70 4.10 -8.61
C ALA A 223 11.58 4.59 -9.53
N THR A 224 11.49 4.02 -10.74
CA THR A 224 10.45 4.35 -11.71
C THR A 224 9.05 4.00 -11.23
N TYR A 225 8.90 3.00 -10.34
CA TYR A 225 7.61 2.59 -9.77
C TYR A 225 7.12 3.52 -8.67
N LEU A 226 7.98 4.39 -8.15
CA LEU A 226 7.65 5.31 -7.06
C LEU A 226 7.46 6.76 -7.53
N ASN A 227 7.80 7.06 -8.78
CA ASN A 227 7.61 8.38 -9.35
C ASN A 227 6.11 8.64 -9.60
N GLY A 228 5.55 9.68 -8.95
CA GLY A 228 4.13 10.00 -9.09
C GLY A 228 3.20 9.01 -8.41
N VAL A 229 3.72 8.22 -7.47
CA VAL A 229 2.95 7.20 -6.75
C VAL A 229 2.85 7.53 -5.27
N ILE A 230 1.69 7.24 -4.69
CA ILE A 230 1.51 7.10 -3.24
C ILE A 230 1.57 5.62 -2.91
N VAL A 231 2.43 5.25 -1.98
CA VAL A 231 2.50 3.87 -1.47
C VAL A 231 1.44 3.73 -0.38
N HIS A 232 0.31 3.12 -0.74
CA HIS A 232 -0.86 3.05 0.11
C HIS A 232 -0.97 1.69 0.78
N VAL A 233 -0.66 1.67 2.08
CA VAL A 233 -0.80 0.47 2.90
C VAL A 233 -2.28 0.26 3.23
N GLU A 234 -2.84 -0.87 2.82
CA GLU A 234 -4.25 -1.18 3.07
C GLU A 234 -4.47 -2.65 3.39
N HIS A 235 -5.08 -2.91 4.54
CA HIS A 235 -5.50 -4.24 4.95
C HIS A 235 -7.02 -4.35 4.80
N LEU A 236 -7.45 -5.06 3.77
CA LEU A 236 -8.85 -5.29 3.45
C LEU A 236 -9.34 -6.62 4.00
N GLU A 237 -10.31 -6.56 4.91
CA GLU A 237 -11.06 -7.71 5.39
C GLU A 237 -12.55 -7.52 5.10
N ARG A 238 -12.89 -7.60 3.81
CA ARG A 238 -14.27 -7.59 3.30
C ARG A 238 -14.42 -8.51 2.08
N GLY A 239 -15.63 -8.98 1.82
CA GLY A 239 -15.93 -9.80 0.63
C GLY A 239 -17.40 -10.20 0.54
N ILE A 240 -17.75 -10.93 -0.51
CA ILE A 240 -19.14 -11.35 -0.84
C ILE A 240 -19.88 -12.01 0.34
N THR A 241 -19.16 -12.62 1.28
CA THR A 241 -19.72 -13.43 2.36
C THR A 241 -19.93 -12.67 3.68
N GLN A 242 -19.46 -11.43 3.82
CA GLN A 242 -19.54 -10.65 5.06
C GLN A 242 -19.94 -9.21 4.73
N SER A 243 -21.01 -8.71 5.35
CA SER A 243 -21.44 -7.33 5.14
C SER A 243 -20.49 -6.36 5.84
N ARG A 244 -20.29 -5.20 5.22
CA ARG A 244 -19.58 -4.07 5.83
C ARG A 244 -20.24 -3.54 7.11
N GLU A 245 -21.53 -3.83 7.29
CA GLU A 245 -22.21 -3.48 8.52
C GLU A 245 -21.72 -4.32 9.71
N ASP A 246 -21.36 -5.58 9.45
CA ASP A 246 -20.88 -6.52 10.47
C ASP A 246 -19.38 -6.35 10.74
N VAL A 247 -18.61 -6.04 9.70
CA VAL A 247 -17.15 -6.01 9.74
C VAL A 247 -16.64 -4.73 9.10
N GLU A 248 -15.87 -3.95 9.86
CA GLU A 248 -15.12 -2.81 9.30
C GLU A 248 -14.24 -3.32 8.14
N PRO A 249 -14.20 -2.69 6.95
CA PRO A 249 -13.38 -3.21 5.86
C PRO A 249 -11.89 -2.98 6.03
N TYR A 250 -11.51 -1.86 6.65
CA TYR A 250 -10.14 -1.39 6.70
C TYR A 250 -9.54 -1.66 8.09
N ARG A 251 -8.47 -2.46 8.15
CA ARG A 251 -7.76 -2.71 9.41
C ARG A 251 -6.67 -1.67 9.63
N ILE A 252 -6.46 -1.32 10.89
CA ILE A 252 -5.28 -0.56 11.33
C ILE A 252 -4.05 -1.44 11.08
N PRO A 253 -3.07 -1.00 10.26
CA PRO A 253 -1.86 -1.77 10.02
C PRO A 253 -1.00 -1.82 11.28
N ASN A 254 -0.19 -2.88 11.42
CA ASN A 254 0.83 -2.94 12.46
C ASN A 254 1.95 -1.91 12.18
N PRO A 255 2.14 -0.88 13.01
CA PRO A 255 3.07 0.21 12.69
C PRO A 255 4.54 -0.22 12.48
N PRO A 256 5.22 -0.94 13.41
CA PRO A 256 6.61 -1.35 13.19
C PRO A 256 6.76 -2.40 12.08
N ARG A 257 5.88 -3.40 12.01
CA ARG A 257 6.03 -4.52 11.06
C ARG A 257 5.63 -4.17 9.63
N VAL A 258 4.77 -3.18 9.44
CA VAL A 258 4.29 -2.79 8.11
C VAL A 258 4.76 -1.40 7.75
N ILE A 259 4.31 -0.38 8.47
CA ILE A 259 4.56 1.02 8.10
C ILE A 259 6.05 1.32 8.12
N SER A 260 6.74 1.05 9.22
CA SER A 260 8.17 1.33 9.34
C SER A 260 8.99 0.52 8.34
N ARG A 261 8.64 -0.73 8.03
CA ARG A 261 9.33 -1.50 6.98
C ARG A 261 9.12 -0.87 5.60
N VAL A 262 7.89 -0.53 5.22
CA VAL A 262 7.59 0.16 3.96
C VAL A 262 8.29 1.52 3.90
N ARG A 263 8.36 2.25 5.02
CA ARG A 263 9.08 3.53 5.14
C ARG A 263 10.59 3.38 4.97
N LEU A 264 11.19 2.32 5.52
CA LEU A 264 12.61 2.01 5.35
C LEU A 264 12.95 1.85 3.86
N HIS A 265 12.08 1.18 3.11
CA HIS A 265 12.28 0.95 1.67
C HIS A 265 11.94 2.17 0.83
N THR A 266 10.79 2.81 1.05
CA THR A 266 10.40 4.01 0.30
C THR A 266 11.35 5.19 0.54
N GLY A 267 11.97 5.30 1.72
CA GLY A 267 12.87 6.40 2.01
C GLY A 267 12.17 7.76 1.85
N THR A 268 12.75 8.64 1.05
CA THR A 268 12.24 10.02 0.82
C THR A 268 11.59 10.23 -0.54
N ILE A 269 11.41 9.17 -1.34
CA ILE A 269 11.01 9.33 -2.76
C ILE A 269 9.50 9.46 -2.95
N ALA A 270 8.70 8.76 -2.14
CA ALA A 270 7.24 8.71 -2.27
C ALA A 270 6.53 8.84 -0.91
N PRO A 271 5.37 9.51 -0.86
CA PRO A 271 4.52 9.53 0.33
C PRO A 271 3.98 8.13 0.62
N VAL A 272 3.82 7.83 1.90
CA VAL A 272 3.20 6.58 2.39
C VAL A 272 1.94 6.92 3.16
N SER A 273 0.85 6.23 2.85
CA SER A 273 -0.46 6.45 3.44
C SER A 273 -1.10 5.15 3.90
N SER A 274 -2.10 5.25 4.78
CA SER A 274 -2.89 4.10 5.20
C SER A 274 -4.30 4.51 5.59
N TYR A 275 -5.25 3.60 5.37
CA TYR A 275 -6.51 3.63 6.12
C TYR A 275 -6.21 3.26 7.58
N VAL A 276 -6.87 3.97 8.50
CA VAL A 276 -6.98 3.59 9.92
C VAL A 276 -8.34 2.93 10.19
N GLY A 277 -9.33 3.20 9.33
CA GLY A 277 -10.67 2.60 9.39
C GLY A 277 -11.73 3.56 9.93
N ARG A 278 -12.92 3.00 10.21
CA ARG A 278 -14.08 3.70 10.76
C ARG A 278 -13.98 3.86 12.27
N PRO A 279 -14.46 4.99 12.84
CA PRO A 279 -14.63 5.13 14.28
C PRO A 279 -15.60 4.09 14.84
N MET A 280 -15.28 3.57 16.02
CA MET A 280 -16.11 2.59 16.73
C MET A 280 -16.89 3.27 17.83
N PHE A 281 -18.22 3.13 17.82
CA PHE A 281 -19.11 3.70 18.84
C PHE A 281 -19.78 2.59 19.65
N GLU A 282 -19.76 2.73 20.97
CA GLU A 282 -20.43 1.90 21.97
C GLU A 282 -21.77 2.58 22.35
N GLY A 283 -22.86 2.22 21.67
CA GLY A 283 -24.17 2.85 21.89
C GLY A 283 -24.35 4.11 21.03
N SER A 284 -24.46 5.29 21.65
CA SER A 284 -24.60 6.55 20.91
C SER A 284 -23.23 7.15 20.54
N VAL A 285 -23.18 7.95 19.47
CA VAL A 285 -21.98 8.69 19.06
C VAL A 285 -21.50 9.60 20.18
N ARG A 286 -22.43 10.34 20.80
CA ARG A 286 -22.13 11.26 21.89
C ARG A 286 -21.48 10.58 23.10
N ASP A 287 -22.02 9.44 23.54
CA ASP A 287 -21.50 8.73 24.72
C ASP A 287 -20.13 8.09 24.45
N SER A 288 -19.87 7.74 23.19
CA SER A 288 -18.65 7.08 22.75
C SER A 288 -17.51 8.03 22.39
N MET A 289 -17.84 9.29 22.06
CA MET A 289 -16.96 10.25 21.39
C MET A 289 -15.56 10.32 22.03
N LEU A 290 -15.48 10.43 23.36
CA LEU A 290 -14.21 10.56 24.07
C LEU A 290 -13.27 9.37 23.83
N LYS A 291 -13.78 8.15 24.02
CA LYS A 291 -13.00 6.92 23.86
C LYS A 291 -12.62 6.71 22.40
N THR A 292 -13.55 6.94 21.48
CA THR A 292 -13.34 6.79 20.05
C THR A 292 -12.30 7.77 19.52
N VAL A 293 -12.39 9.06 19.91
CA VAL A 293 -11.41 10.09 19.53
C VAL A 293 -10.03 9.74 20.08
N HIS A 294 -9.90 9.41 21.36
CA HIS A 294 -8.58 9.11 21.95
C HIS A 294 -7.95 7.86 21.35
N THR A 295 -8.73 6.80 21.11
CA THR A 295 -8.21 5.56 20.50
C THR A 295 -7.75 5.82 19.08
N THR A 296 -8.57 6.52 18.28
CA THR A 296 -8.24 6.83 16.88
C THR A 296 -7.06 7.80 16.79
N ALA A 297 -7.02 8.81 17.66
CA ALA A 297 -5.95 9.80 17.69
C ALA A 297 -4.62 9.19 18.14
N ALA A 298 -4.64 8.27 19.11
CA ALA A 298 -3.46 7.52 19.52
C ALA A 298 -2.91 6.65 18.38
N ALA A 299 -3.80 5.94 17.65
CA ALA A 299 -3.42 5.16 16.47
C ALA A 299 -2.78 6.04 15.39
N CYS A 300 -3.43 7.16 15.02
CA CYS A 300 -2.89 8.10 14.03
C CYS A 300 -1.54 8.68 14.46
N SER A 301 -1.41 9.09 15.73
CA SER A 301 -0.17 9.65 16.27
C SER A 301 0.97 8.65 16.25
N SER A 302 0.68 7.37 16.53
CA SER A 302 1.66 6.29 16.44
C SER A 302 2.11 6.08 14.98
N LEU A 303 1.16 5.96 14.05
CA LEU A 303 1.42 5.78 12.63
C LEU A 303 2.22 6.94 12.03
N PHE A 304 1.87 8.18 12.38
CA PHE A 304 2.64 9.37 12.01
C PHE A 304 4.04 9.38 12.62
N GLY A 305 4.17 8.91 13.86
CA GLY A 305 5.46 8.73 14.54
C GLY A 305 6.39 7.74 13.85
N ASP A 306 5.84 6.77 13.15
CA ASP A 306 6.54 5.75 12.35
C ASP A 306 6.75 6.18 10.88
N GLY A 307 6.43 7.43 10.56
CA GLY A 307 6.77 8.06 9.28
C GLY A 307 5.66 8.02 8.23
N LEU A 308 4.43 7.63 8.59
CA LEU A 308 3.28 7.80 7.70
C LEU A 308 3.09 9.29 7.35
N THR A 309 2.54 9.56 6.16
CA THR A 309 2.27 10.92 5.68
C THR A 309 0.79 11.22 5.54
N GLU A 310 -0.06 10.20 5.52
CA GLU A 310 -1.52 10.34 5.54
C GLU A 310 -2.16 9.26 6.41
N CYS A 311 -2.93 9.66 7.42
CA CYS A 311 -3.90 8.80 8.08
C CYS A 311 -5.29 9.09 7.50
N LYS A 312 -5.92 8.08 6.91
CA LYS A 312 -7.25 8.19 6.32
C LYS A 312 -8.29 7.54 7.23
N LEU A 313 -9.31 8.31 7.62
CA LEU A 313 -10.40 7.88 8.50
C LEU A 313 -11.71 7.82 7.71
N ALA A 314 -12.45 6.72 7.83
CA ALA A 314 -13.79 6.64 7.27
C ALA A 314 -14.75 7.46 8.14
N ILE A 315 -15.43 8.44 7.56
CA ILE A 315 -16.41 9.29 8.24
C ILE A 315 -17.80 8.71 7.94
N GLU A 316 -18.21 7.76 8.77
CA GLU A 316 -19.46 7.01 8.60
C GLU A 316 -20.17 6.83 9.94
N ARG A 317 -21.47 6.51 9.89
CA ARG A 317 -22.33 6.26 11.06
C ARG A 317 -22.45 7.47 12.02
N MET A 318 -22.44 8.66 11.44
CA MET A 318 -22.60 9.93 12.13
C MET A 318 -23.52 10.83 11.30
N THR A 319 -24.24 11.74 11.95
CA THR A 319 -24.82 12.90 11.27
C THR A 319 -23.73 13.87 10.83
N ALA A 320 -24.09 14.88 10.02
CA ALA A 320 -23.16 15.91 9.60
C ALA A 320 -22.55 16.68 10.78
N THR A 321 -23.36 17.03 11.78
CA THR A 321 -22.88 17.73 12.99
C THR A 321 -21.91 16.87 13.77
N GLU A 322 -22.28 15.60 14.02
CA GLU A 322 -21.42 14.63 14.71
C GLU A 322 -20.09 14.39 14.00
N ALA A 323 -20.11 14.32 12.66
CA ALA A 323 -18.91 14.16 11.84
C ALA A 323 -17.94 15.35 12.00
N VAL A 324 -18.46 16.59 11.98
CA VAL A 324 -17.64 17.80 12.19
C VAL A 324 -17.06 17.84 13.60
N GLU A 325 -17.85 17.49 14.63
CA GLU A 325 -17.37 17.40 16.01
C GLU A 325 -16.26 16.35 16.16
N PHE A 326 -16.48 15.15 15.63
CA PHE A 326 -15.48 14.07 15.65
C PHE A 326 -14.19 14.49 14.95
N MET A 327 -14.28 15.03 13.73
CA MET A 327 -13.11 15.48 12.97
C MET A 327 -12.35 16.59 13.69
N SER A 328 -13.05 17.60 14.22
CA SER A 328 -12.43 18.68 14.99
C SER A 328 -11.70 18.15 16.23
N ALA A 329 -12.31 17.19 16.93
CA ALA A 329 -11.70 16.56 18.09
C ALA A 329 -10.45 15.74 17.70
N ILE A 330 -10.48 15.01 16.58
CA ILE A 330 -9.30 14.29 16.06
C ILE A 330 -8.16 15.27 15.74
N VAL A 331 -8.44 16.37 15.04
CA VAL A 331 -7.44 17.39 14.70
C VAL A 331 -6.76 17.95 15.95
N GLY A 332 -7.52 18.16 17.03
CA GLY A 332 -6.99 18.66 18.31
C GLY A 332 -6.19 17.63 19.12
N ASN A 333 -6.38 16.33 18.89
CA ASN A 333 -5.78 15.26 19.70
C ASN A 333 -4.66 14.47 18.99
N VAL A 334 -4.55 14.54 17.67
CA VAL A 334 -3.50 13.84 16.93
C VAL A 334 -2.17 14.60 16.99
N ARG A 335 -1.11 13.93 17.46
CA ARG A 335 0.25 14.45 17.40
C ARG A 335 0.86 14.18 16.02
N ARG A 336 1.05 15.24 15.23
CA ARG A 336 1.63 15.19 13.88
C ARG A 336 2.31 16.50 13.50
N ASP A 337 3.17 16.45 12.48
CA ASP A 337 3.63 17.64 11.77
C ASP A 337 2.59 18.03 10.71
N ARG A 338 1.78 19.07 10.99
CA ARG A 338 0.69 19.52 10.10
C ARG A 338 1.17 20.05 8.74
N HIS A 339 2.46 20.35 8.59
CA HIS A 339 3.02 20.80 7.30
C HIS A 339 3.45 19.63 6.41
N ARG A 340 3.58 18.43 6.96
CA ARG A 340 4.10 17.25 6.23
C ARG A 340 3.16 16.06 6.22
N GLN A 341 2.29 15.97 7.21
CA GLN A 341 1.40 14.85 7.45
C GLN A 341 -0.04 15.34 7.33
N VAL A 342 -0.91 14.55 6.73
CA VAL A 342 -2.31 14.93 6.45
C VAL A 342 -3.30 13.95 7.09
N LEU A 343 -4.38 14.50 7.63
CA LEU A 343 -5.57 13.75 8.01
C LEU A 343 -6.56 13.78 6.85
N SER A 344 -6.98 12.61 6.38
CA SER A 344 -7.96 12.49 5.31
C SER A 344 -9.30 11.95 5.79
N ALA A 345 -10.37 12.67 5.45
CA ALA A 345 -11.74 12.30 5.73
C ALA A 345 -12.29 11.54 4.53
N ALA A 346 -12.53 10.23 4.69
CA ALA A 346 -13.07 9.37 3.65
C ALA A 346 -14.58 9.23 3.79
N PHE A 347 -15.32 9.70 2.78
CA PHE A 347 -16.77 9.57 2.69
C PHE A 347 -17.12 8.54 1.63
N ASN A 348 -17.84 7.49 2.02
CA ASN A 348 -18.35 6.53 1.05
C ASN A 348 -19.55 7.11 0.30
N LEU A 349 -19.41 7.26 -1.02
CA LEU A 349 -20.44 7.82 -1.88
C LEU A 349 -21.71 6.96 -1.97
N ASN A 350 -21.65 5.70 -1.54
CA ASN A 350 -22.79 4.79 -1.48
C ASN A 350 -23.49 4.79 -0.11
N THR A 351 -23.09 5.66 0.82
CA THR A 351 -23.67 5.74 2.18
C THR A 351 -24.29 7.12 2.39
N PRO A 352 -25.62 7.23 2.55
CA PRO A 352 -26.27 8.50 2.82
C PRO A 352 -25.78 9.19 4.10
N ILE A 353 -25.80 10.52 4.10
CA ILE A 353 -25.43 11.35 5.25
C ILE A 353 -26.61 12.22 5.63
N LEU A 354 -27.01 12.20 6.90
CA LEU A 354 -28.03 13.08 7.42
C LEU A 354 -27.40 14.43 7.78
N ASP A 355 -27.72 15.47 7.00
CA ASP A 355 -27.31 16.84 7.28
C ASP A 355 -28.29 17.52 8.24
N ASP A 356 -27.88 17.57 9.50
CA ASP A 356 -28.60 18.16 10.64
C ASP A 356 -27.96 19.47 11.12
N ARG A 357 -27.02 20.04 10.36
CA ARG A 357 -26.35 21.30 10.72
C ARG A 357 -27.36 22.45 10.80
N VAL A 358 -27.06 23.42 11.65
CA VAL A 358 -27.96 24.54 11.96
C VAL A 358 -28.35 25.33 10.71
N GLU A 359 -27.42 25.55 9.79
CA GLU A 359 -27.64 26.20 8.50
C GLU A 359 -28.66 25.44 7.64
N THR A 360 -28.56 24.12 7.58
CA THR A 360 -29.46 23.24 6.82
C THR A 360 -30.85 23.21 7.46
N LEU A 361 -30.92 23.11 8.80
CA LEU A 361 -32.20 23.20 9.52
C LEU A 361 -32.90 24.54 9.26
N ARG A 362 -32.15 25.66 9.29
CA ARG A 362 -32.73 26.99 9.00
C ARG A 362 -33.24 27.09 7.56
N ALA A 363 -32.52 26.54 6.59
CA ALA A 363 -32.93 26.54 5.19
C ALA A 363 -34.15 25.62 4.92
N ASN A 364 -34.30 24.53 5.69
CA ASN A 364 -35.31 23.49 5.47
C ASN A 364 -36.41 23.46 6.54
N GLY A 365 -36.80 24.62 7.07
CA GLY A 365 -37.96 24.73 7.97
C GLY A 365 -37.83 23.93 9.27
N GLY A 366 -36.62 23.85 9.81
CA GLY A 366 -36.28 23.13 11.04
C GLY A 366 -36.06 21.62 10.87
N ARG A 367 -35.99 21.11 9.63
CA ARG A 367 -35.82 19.67 9.37
C ARG A 367 -34.45 19.36 8.77
N PRO A 368 -33.83 18.23 9.18
CA PRO A 368 -32.58 17.79 8.57
C PRO A 368 -32.82 17.31 7.13
N GLN A 369 -31.74 17.29 6.33
CA GLN A 369 -31.78 16.84 4.94
C GLN A 369 -30.91 15.61 4.75
N LEU A 370 -31.42 14.58 4.07
CA LEU A 370 -30.64 13.40 3.74
C LEU A 370 -29.94 13.59 2.39
N ALA A 371 -28.61 13.67 2.39
CA ALA A 371 -27.81 13.55 1.18
C ALA A 371 -27.71 12.06 0.81
N ALA A 372 -28.36 11.65 -0.29
CA ALA A 372 -28.51 10.25 -0.66
C ALA A 372 -27.92 9.90 -2.03
N ASP A 373 -27.81 10.86 -2.95
CA ASP A 373 -27.12 10.64 -4.22
C ASP A 373 -25.61 10.89 -4.07
N ARG A 374 -24.82 10.22 -4.91
CA ARG A 374 -23.36 10.22 -4.82
C ARG A 374 -22.74 11.62 -4.94
N TYR A 375 -23.33 12.49 -5.75
CA TYR A 375 -22.78 13.82 -5.97
C TYR A 375 -23.08 14.75 -4.79
N SER A 376 -24.31 14.71 -4.24
CA SER A 376 -24.64 15.46 -3.02
C SER A 376 -23.85 14.97 -1.81
N ILE A 377 -23.63 13.66 -1.66
CA ILE A 377 -22.73 13.10 -0.62
C ILE A 377 -21.31 13.63 -0.81
N GLY A 378 -20.82 13.64 -2.06
CA GLY A 378 -19.48 14.13 -2.39
C GLY A 378 -19.28 15.61 -2.07
N LEU A 379 -20.27 16.46 -2.38
CA LEU A 379 -20.25 17.89 -2.06
C LEU A 379 -20.34 18.14 -0.55
N LEU A 380 -21.26 17.46 0.14
CA LEU A 380 -21.39 17.56 1.58
C LEU A 380 -20.09 17.14 2.29
N GLY A 381 -19.45 16.05 1.83
CA GLY A 381 -18.16 15.61 2.38
C GLY A 381 -17.05 16.67 2.31
N ILE A 382 -17.03 17.52 1.28
CA ILE A 382 -16.09 18.66 1.19
C ILE A 382 -16.37 19.66 2.32
N GLU A 383 -17.63 20.06 2.48
CA GLU A 383 -18.03 21.02 3.51
C GLU A 383 -17.71 20.49 4.91
N LEU A 384 -18.02 19.22 5.18
CA LEU A 384 -17.76 18.60 6.48
C LEU A 384 -16.25 18.47 6.76
N ALA A 385 -15.45 18.03 5.79
CA ALA A 385 -14.00 17.92 5.96
C ALA A 385 -13.35 19.27 6.24
N ALA A 386 -13.76 20.32 5.51
CA ALA A 386 -13.28 21.68 5.73
C ALA A 386 -13.70 22.21 7.10
N ALA A 387 -14.98 22.06 7.47
CA ALA A 387 -15.49 22.49 8.78
C ALA A 387 -14.83 21.73 9.94
N GLY A 388 -14.54 20.44 9.77
CA GLY A 388 -13.83 19.60 10.74
C GLY A 388 -12.31 19.84 10.81
N GLY A 389 -11.75 20.70 9.96
CA GLY A 389 -10.32 21.05 9.96
C GLY A 389 -9.38 19.96 9.42
N PHE A 390 -9.91 19.02 8.64
CA PHE A 390 -9.11 18.01 7.96
C PHE A 390 -8.39 18.60 6.74
N ASP A 391 -7.29 17.98 6.32
CA ASP A 391 -6.46 18.53 5.23
C ASP A 391 -6.84 17.95 3.86
N LYS A 392 -7.62 16.87 3.84
CA LYS A 392 -7.92 16.09 2.64
C LYS A 392 -9.30 15.46 2.68
N VAL A 393 -10.04 15.57 1.58
CA VAL A 393 -11.27 14.80 1.35
C VAL A 393 -10.96 13.60 0.45
N THR A 394 -11.46 12.43 0.86
CA THR A 394 -11.42 11.20 0.08
C THR A 394 -12.85 10.80 -0.26
N TRP A 395 -13.12 10.58 -1.54
CA TRP A 395 -14.37 9.96 -1.97
C TRP A 395 -14.13 8.46 -2.16
N ASP A 396 -14.85 7.67 -1.39
CA ASP A 396 -14.71 6.22 -1.33
C ASP A 396 -15.85 5.52 -2.07
N GLY A 397 -15.52 4.50 -2.85
CA GLY A 397 -16.47 3.77 -3.69
C GLY A 397 -16.79 2.38 -3.17
N THR A 398 -16.41 2.05 -1.92
CA THR A 398 -16.59 0.71 -1.36
C THR A 398 -18.05 0.29 -1.37
N ALA A 399 -18.27 -0.99 -1.67
CA ALA A 399 -19.56 -1.64 -1.58
C ALA A 399 -19.38 -3.09 -1.06
N ASP A 400 -20.48 -3.78 -0.75
CA ASP A 400 -20.49 -5.21 -0.41
C ASP A 400 -20.17 -6.13 -1.62
N THR A 401 -19.76 -5.55 -2.76
CA THR A 401 -19.27 -6.24 -3.94
C THR A 401 -17.75 -6.15 -4.08
N TYR A 402 -17.13 -7.22 -4.60
CA TYR A 402 -15.69 -7.27 -4.84
C TYR A 402 -15.34 -7.59 -6.31
N PRO A 403 -14.42 -6.85 -6.93
CA PRO A 403 -13.88 -5.59 -6.43
C PRO A 403 -14.98 -4.52 -6.40
N SER A 404 -14.78 -3.50 -5.59
CA SER A 404 -15.67 -2.34 -5.60
C SER A 404 -15.56 -1.62 -6.95
N ARG A 405 -16.62 -0.95 -7.39
CA ARG A 405 -16.58 -0.14 -8.62
C ARG A 405 -15.74 1.11 -8.36
N CYS A 406 -14.90 1.51 -9.32
CA CYS A 406 -14.10 2.72 -9.16
C CYS A 406 -15.02 3.96 -9.02
N VAL A 407 -14.69 4.91 -8.14
CA VAL A 407 -15.54 6.12 -7.94
C VAL A 407 -15.73 6.91 -9.24
N ILE A 408 -14.73 6.95 -10.11
CA ILE A 408 -14.84 7.65 -11.41
C ILE A 408 -15.83 6.99 -12.38
N GLU A 409 -16.23 5.73 -12.13
CA GLU A 409 -17.31 5.05 -12.88
C GLU A 409 -18.68 5.21 -12.22
N GLN A 410 -18.72 5.77 -11.01
CA GLN A 410 -19.94 5.98 -10.23
C GLN A 410 -20.47 7.42 -10.33
N LEU A 411 -19.65 8.34 -10.86
CA LEU A 411 -19.97 9.74 -11.10
C LEU A 411 -19.83 10.08 -12.58
N ALA A 412 -20.57 11.07 -13.06
CA ALA A 412 -20.28 11.67 -14.36
C ALA A 412 -18.92 12.40 -14.32
N PHE A 413 -18.27 12.54 -15.48
CA PHE A 413 -16.97 13.21 -15.57
C PHE A 413 -17.03 14.65 -15.02
N GLU A 414 -18.07 15.40 -15.39
CA GLU A 414 -18.28 16.79 -14.96
C GLU A 414 -18.46 16.88 -13.45
N GLN A 415 -19.16 15.91 -12.85
CA GLN A 415 -19.35 15.83 -11.41
C GLN A 415 -18.02 15.56 -10.70
N ALA A 416 -17.21 14.61 -11.20
CA ALA A 416 -15.91 14.30 -10.62
C ALA A 416 -14.96 15.52 -10.68
N VAL A 417 -14.93 16.23 -11.82
CA VAL A 417 -14.14 17.47 -11.97
C VAL A 417 -14.65 18.56 -11.03
N ALA A 418 -15.98 18.74 -10.93
CA ALA A 418 -16.57 19.72 -10.03
C ALA A 418 -16.21 19.45 -8.57
N LEU A 419 -16.28 18.19 -8.11
CA LEU A 419 -15.87 17.81 -6.76
C LEU A 419 -14.41 18.19 -6.47
N VAL A 420 -13.50 17.86 -7.39
CA VAL A 420 -12.08 18.21 -7.24
C VAL A 420 -11.89 19.72 -7.16
N HIS A 421 -12.55 20.47 -8.03
CA HIS A 421 -12.45 21.93 -8.04
C HIS A 421 -12.95 22.54 -6.73
N ARG A 422 -14.14 22.15 -6.28
CA ARG A 422 -14.74 22.65 -5.02
C ARG A 422 -13.90 22.28 -3.80
N ALA A 423 -13.31 21.08 -3.78
CA ALA A 423 -12.42 20.68 -2.69
C ALA A 423 -11.14 21.54 -2.65
N HIS A 424 -10.55 21.82 -3.80
CA HIS A 424 -9.38 22.69 -3.89
C HIS A 424 -9.69 24.15 -3.53
N GLU A 425 -10.87 24.68 -3.91
CA GLU A 425 -11.36 25.99 -3.46
C GLU A 425 -11.48 26.07 -1.93
N ALA A 426 -11.87 24.96 -1.29
CA ALA A 426 -11.92 24.82 0.16
C ALA A 426 -10.54 24.56 0.82
N GLY A 427 -9.46 24.53 0.03
CA GLY A 427 -8.09 24.30 0.53
C GLY A 427 -7.78 22.83 0.86
N LEU A 428 -8.60 21.88 0.42
CA LEU A 428 -8.42 20.46 0.70
C LEU A 428 -7.61 19.76 -0.40
N LEU A 429 -6.81 18.78 -0.01
CA LEU A 429 -6.34 17.76 -0.95
C LEU A 429 -7.48 16.81 -1.33
N THR A 430 -7.32 16.09 -2.44
CA THR A 430 -8.36 15.19 -2.99
C THR A 430 -7.84 13.78 -3.23
N TYR A 431 -8.75 12.80 -3.18
CA TYR A 431 -8.47 11.41 -3.53
C TYR A 431 -9.76 10.66 -3.91
N PHE A 432 -9.68 9.84 -4.95
CA PHE A 432 -10.73 8.89 -5.33
C PHE A 432 -10.27 7.46 -5.02
N SER A 433 -11.09 6.71 -4.29
CA SER A 433 -10.83 5.31 -3.91
C SER A 433 -11.59 4.30 -4.78
N ALA A 434 -11.43 3.02 -4.42
CA ALA A 434 -12.11 1.84 -5.00
C ALA A 434 -11.50 1.22 -6.28
N GLY A 435 -10.19 1.43 -6.51
CA GLY A 435 -9.37 0.65 -7.44
C GLY A 435 -9.58 0.98 -8.92
N PHE A 436 -8.50 0.97 -9.71
CA PHE A 436 -8.57 1.04 -11.16
C PHE A 436 -8.39 -0.38 -11.72
N ARG A 437 -9.40 -0.92 -12.39
CA ARG A 437 -9.20 -2.07 -13.27
C ARG A 437 -8.80 -1.53 -14.64
N PHE A 438 -7.50 -1.47 -14.90
CA PHE A 438 -7.05 -1.30 -16.27
C PHE A 438 -7.32 -2.61 -17.01
N VAL A 439 -8.05 -2.54 -18.12
CA VAL A 439 -8.06 -3.64 -19.09
C VAL A 439 -6.65 -3.68 -19.67
N HIS A 440 -5.83 -4.62 -19.18
CA HIS A 440 -4.50 -4.81 -19.72
C HIS A 440 -4.64 -5.55 -21.05
N PRO A 441 -4.15 -5.00 -22.17
CA PRO A 441 -4.02 -5.77 -23.39
C PRO A 441 -3.07 -6.95 -23.12
N ASP A 442 -3.63 -8.15 -23.04
CA ASP A 442 -2.85 -9.38 -22.88
C ASP A 442 -2.23 -9.77 -24.23
N ARG A 443 -0.91 -9.94 -24.24
CA ARG A 443 -0.18 -10.27 -25.47
C ARG A 443 -0.67 -11.58 -26.10
N HIS A 444 -0.92 -12.61 -25.29
CA HIS A 444 -1.34 -13.91 -25.79
C HIS A 444 -2.75 -13.85 -26.38
N GLN A 445 -3.66 -13.10 -25.75
CA GLN A 445 -5.00 -12.83 -26.29
C GLN A 445 -4.95 -12.02 -27.58
N LEU A 446 -4.09 -10.99 -27.66
CA LEU A 446 -3.89 -10.22 -28.89
C LEU A 446 -3.30 -11.06 -30.03
N GLU A 447 -2.35 -11.95 -29.72
CA GLU A 447 -1.78 -12.90 -30.68
C GLU A 447 -2.86 -13.89 -31.18
N LEU A 448 -3.74 -14.39 -30.29
CA LEU A 448 -4.85 -15.26 -30.67
C LEU A 448 -5.88 -14.53 -31.55
N ILE A 449 -6.26 -13.31 -31.18
CA ILE A 449 -7.18 -12.47 -31.97
C ILE A 449 -6.58 -12.21 -33.36
N ALA A 450 -5.29 -11.89 -33.45
CA ALA A 450 -4.60 -11.71 -34.72
C ALA A 450 -4.64 -12.99 -35.58
N GLN A 451 -4.36 -14.16 -35.00
CA GLN A 451 -4.46 -15.44 -35.72
C GLN A 451 -5.87 -15.73 -36.24
N LEU A 452 -6.91 -15.41 -35.46
CA LEU A 452 -8.30 -15.58 -35.88
C LEU A 452 -8.68 -14.62 -37.03
N ILE A 453 -8.13 -13.40 -37.03
CA ILE A 453 -8.30 -12.43 -38.11
C ILE A 453 -7.58 -12.90 -39.37
N ASP A 454 -6.32 -13.31 -39.26
CA ASP A 454 -5.50 -13.79 -40.38
C ASP A 454 -6.09 -15.06 -41.02
N ALA A 455 -6.71 -15.94 -40.21
CA ALA A 455 -7.41 -17.13 -40.67
C ALA A 455 -8.81 -16.85 -41.26
N GLY A 456 -9.27 -15.60 -41.26
CA GLY A 456 -10.61 -15.21 -41.72
C GLY A 456 -11.75 -15.71 -40.83
N GLN A 457 -11.45 -16.20 -39.63
CA GLN A 457 -12.43 -16.72 -38.66
C GLN A 457 -13.04 -15.60 -37.81
N MET A 458 -12.40 -14.43 -37.77
CA MET A 458 -12.88 -13.23 -37.12
C MET A 458 -12.68 -12.03 -38.05
N MET A 459 -13.71 -11.21 -38.24
CA MET A 459 -13.61 -9.98 -39.00
C MET A 459 -13.94 -8.79 -38.11
N PRO A 460 -13.08 -7.76 -38.02
CA PRO A 460 -13.43 -6.54 -37.31
C PRO A 460 -14.63 -5.88 -38.01
N ASN A 461 -15.71 -5.66 -37.26
CA ASN A 461 -16.86 -4.95 -37.79
C ASN A 461 -16.51 -3.47 -37.92
N VAL A 462 -16.29 -3.00 -39.13
CA VAL A 462 -16.00 -1.60 -39.46
C VAL A 462 -17.30 -0.93 -39.90
N ASP A 463 -17.70 0.11 -39.18
CA ASP A 463 -18.91 0.88 -39.52
C ASP A 463 -18.61 1.85 -40.66
N ARG A 464 -17.50 2.61 -40.54
CA ARG A 464 -17.11 3.60 -41.54
C ARG A 464 -15.62 3.91 -41.50
N VAL A 465 -15.07 4.27 -42.66
CA VAL A 465 -13.70 4.77 -42.83
C VAL A 465 -13.78 6.23 -43.26
N PHE A 466 -13.03 7.10 -42.59
CA PHE A 466 -12.89 8.52 -42.88
C PHE A 466 -11.48 8.83 -43.39
N GLY A 467 -11.33 9.81 -44.28
CA GLY A 467 -10.01 10.34 -44.64
C GLY A 467 -9.40 11.16 -43.50
N PHE A 468 -8.09 11.43 -43.55
CA PHE A 468 -7.42 12.19 -42.49
C PHE A 468 -7.99 13.62 -42.34
N GLY A 469 -8.31 14.27 -43.46
CA GLY A 469 -8.98 15.58 -43.47
C GLY A 469 -10.39 15.60 -42.87
N GLU A 470 -10.98 14.41 -42.66
CA GLU A 470 -12.34 14.25 -42.15
C GLU A 470 -12.39 13.87 -40.66
N ILE A 471 -11.26 13.92 -39.94
CA ILE A 471 -11.17 13.47 -38.54
C ILE A 471 -12.21 14.15 -37.62
N ALA A 472 -12.48 15.43 -37.85
CA ALA A 472 -13.52 16.15 -37.10
C ALA A 472 -14.93 15.64 -37.41
N ALA A 473 -15.18 15.19 -38.64
CA ALA A 473 -16.44 14.55 -39.01
C ALA A 473 -16.55 13.13 -38.43
N ALA A 474 -15.44 12.38 -38.35
CA ALA A 474 -15.38 11.08 -37.69
C ALA A 474 -15.76 11.19 -36.20
N HIS A 475 -15.22 12.19 -35.49
CA HIS A 475 -15.58 12.49 -34.11
C HIS A 475 -17.07 12.81 -33.94
N ARG A 476 -17.58 13.77 -34.73
CA ARG A 476 -19.01 14.15 -34.68
C ARG A 476 -19.95 12.98 -34.99
N TYR A 477 -19.56 12.10 -35.91
CA TYR A 477 -20.33 10.89 -36.23
C TYR A 477 -20.33 9.90 -35.05
N GLY A 478 -19.19 9.74 -34.37
CA GLY A 478 -19.10 8.94 -33.14
C GLY A 478 -20.00 9.44 -32.01
N GLU A 479 -20.07 10.76 -31.82
CA GLU A 479 -20.87 11.41 -30.77
C GLU A 479 -22.39 11.22 -30.93
N GLN A 480 -22.87 10.86 -32.13
CA GLN A 480 -24.30 10.67 -32.39
C GLN A 480 -24.85 9.34 -31.85
N GLY A 481 -23.99 8.43 -31.36
CA GLY A 481 -24.41 7.16 -30.74
C GLY A 481 -24.99 6.11 -31.70
N HIS A 482 -24.96 6.34 -33.02
CA HIS A 482 -25.49 5.41 -34.03
C HIS A 482 -24.44 4.47 -34.65
N VAL A 483 -23.20 4.52 -34.17
CA VAL A 483 -22.09 3.72 -34.71
C VAL A 483 -22.30 2.23 -34.44
N ARG A 484 -22.31 1.39 -35.49
CA ARG A 484 -22.47 -0.07 -35.38
C ARG A 484 -21.20 -0.83 -35.77
N GLY A 485 -20.05 -0.41 -35.23
CA GLY A 485 -18.75 -0.99 -35.53
C GLY A 485 -17.59 -0.06 -35.13
N LYS A 486 -16.40 -0.29 -35.68
CA LYS A 486 -15.25 0.59 -35.51
C LYS A 486 -15.29 1.71 -36.56
N LEU A 487 -14.96 2.92 -36.13
CA LEU A 487 -14.62 4.01 -37.04
C LEU A 487 -13.12 3.96 -37.29
N LEU A 488 -12.73 3.99 -38.56
CA LEU A 488 -11.32 4.02 -38.96
C LEU A 488 -11.00 5.36 -39.60
N VAL A 489 -9.77 5.83 -39.39
CA VAL A 489 -9.20 6.96 -40.13
C VAL A 489 -8.10 6.40 -41.03
N ASP A 490 -8.30 6.54 -42.33
CA ASP A 490 -7.30 6.20 -43.32
C ASP A 490 -6.34 7.38 -43.46
N LEU A 491 -5.10 7.19 -42.99
CA LEU A 491 -4.06 8.21 -43.02
C LEU A 491 -3.51 8.46 -44.44
N THR A 492 -3.89 7.64 -45.41
CA THR A 492 -3.43 7.74 -46.80
C THR A 492 -4.40 8.48 -47.72
N ARG A 493 -5.61 8.81 -47.21
CA ARG A 493 -6.68 9.50 -47.94
C ARG A 493 -6.96 10.91 -47.45
#